data_AF-A0A934C007-F1
#
_entry.id   AF-A0A934C007-F1
#
_cell.length_a   1.000
_cell.length_b   1.000
_cell.length_c   1.000
_cell.angle_alpha   90.00
_cell.angle_beta   90.00
_cell.angle_gamma   90.00
#
_symmetry.space_group_name_H-M   'P 1'
#
loop_
_entity.id
_entity.type
_entity.pdbx_description
1 polymer ?
#
loop_
_entity_poly.entity_id
_entity_poly.type
_entity_poly.pdbx_seq_one_letter_code
_entity_poly.pdbx_strand_id
1 'polypeptide(L)'
;MVEPSTAREKCRVLNRVLFHEWGFHGNVEHYTDPRNSFLDQVLERRTGIPLSLCIVYLLVAGRAGLELEPVGLPGHFLVGCFSDHLPFFVDPFERGVFRDAAEIFELLRANQVAPKLSDLAPTPVREVLCRSCRNLVNHYSAGREIERARLFASFVEEFEATHAREAQ
;
A
#
# COMPACT_ATOMS: atom_id res chain seq x y z
N MET A 1 -29.08 -2.73 -11.14
CA MET A 1 -27.89 -1.86 -11.06
C MET A 1 -27.21 -1.91 -12.41
N VAL A 2 -26.78 -0.77 -12.95
CA VAL A 2 -25.91 -0.74 -14.14
C VAL A 2 -24.53 -1.22 -13.70
N GLU A 3 -23.97 -2.16 -14.44
CA GLU A 3 -22.63 -2.68 -14.15
C GLU A 3 -21.58 -1.58 -14.41
N PRO A 4 -20.61 -1.34 -13.51
CA PRO A 4 -19.60 -0.32 -13.70
C PRO A 4 -18.78 -0.59 -14.98
N SER A 5 -18.74 0.40 -15.87
CA SER A 5 -18.19 0.23 -17.21
C SER A 5 -16.69 0.55 -17.29
N THR A 6 -16.21 1.45 -16.43
CA THR A 6 -14.81 1.91 -16.40
C THR A 6 -14.06 1.40 -15.18
N ALA A 7 -12.73 1.31 -15.27
CA ALA A 7 -11.87 0.97 -14.12
C ALA A 7 -12.10 1.93 -12.95
N ARG A 8 -12.28 3.23 -13.24
CA ARG A 8 -12.55 4.25 -12.23
C ARG A 8 -13.88 4.06 -11.52
N GLU A 9 -14.94 3.70 -12.24
CA GLU A 9 -16.25 3.37 -11.65
C GLU A 9 -16.18 2.09 -10.80
N LYS A 10 -15.48 1.05 -11.27
CA LYS A 10 -15.24 -0.16 -10.48
C LYS A 10 -14.48 0.16 -9.18
N CYS A 11 -13.46 1.01 -9.24
CA CYS A 11 -12.76 1.49 -8.04
C CYS A 11 -13.68 2.27 -7.09
N ARG A 12 -14.62 3.10 -7.59
CA ARG A 12 -15.61 3.76 -6.73
C ARG A 12 -16.50 2.76 -5.99
N VAL A 13 -16.89 1.67 -6.65
CA VAL A 13 -17.64 0.58 -6.00
C VAL A 13 -16.79 -0.11 -4.93
N LEU A 14 -15.53 -0.43 -5.23
CA LEU A 14 -14.60 -0.98 -4.24
C LEU A 14 -14.42 -0.06 -3.04
N ASN A 15 -14.21 1.25 -3.27
CA ASN A 15 -14.08 2.25 -2.20
C ASN A 15 -15.31 2.26 -1.29
N ARG A 16 -16.52 2.23 -1.88
CA ARG A 16 -17.77 2.15 -1.12
C ARG A 16 -17.81 0.90 -0.26
N VAL A 17 -17.58 -0.27 -0.85
CA VAL A 17 -17.67 -1.55 -0.12
C VAL A 17 -16.62 -1.60 0.98
N LEU A 18 -15.35 -1.35 0.67
CA LEU A 18 -14.26 -1.49 1.63
C LEU A 18 -14.32 -0.43 2.74
N PHE A 19 -14.45 0.84 2.40
CA PHE A 19 -14.27 1.92 3.38
C PHE A 19 -15.56 2.38 4.03
N HIS A 20 -16.71 2.22 3.37
CA HIS A 20 -18.00 2.65 3.93
C HIS A 20 -18.84 1.50 4.49
N GLU A 21 -18.93 0.37 3.78
CA GLU A 21 -19.76 -0.75 4.23
C GLU A 21 -19.02 -1.67 5.19
N TRP A 22 -17.77 -2.02 4.87
CA TRP A 22 -16.91 -2.83 5.74
C TRP A 22 -16.15 -1.99 6.77
N GLY A 23 -15.91 -0.70 6.50
CA GLY A 23 -15.31 0.22 7.46
C GLY A 23 -13.80 0.05 7.60
N PHE A 24 -13.10 -0.37 6.55
CA PHE A 24 -11.63 -0.30 6.55
C PHE A 24 -11.15 1.15 6.70
N HIS A 25 -10.16 1.41 7.54
CA HIS A 25 -9.58 2.76 7.68
C HIS A 25 -8.13 2.75 8.14
N GLY A 26 -7.40 3.83 7.85
CA GLY A 26 -6.06 4.05 8.39
C GLY A 26 -6.04 4.12 9.92
N ASN A 27 -5.02 3.53 10.54
CA ASN A 27 -4.79 3.64 11.98
C ASN A 27 -3.88 4.83 12.30
N VAL A 28 -4.47 6.03 12.41
CA VAL A 28 -3.69 7.25 12.72
C VAL A 28 -3.34 7.37 14.20
N GLU A 29 -4.19 6.85 15.09
CA GLU A 29 -4.03 6.95 16.55
C GLU A 29 -2.91 6.05 17.07
N HIS A 30 -2.81 4.85 16.52
CA HIS A 30 -1.81 3.85 16.88
C HIS A 30 -1.03 3.40 15.65
N TYR A 31 -0.47 4.37 14.92
CA TYR A 31 0.20 4.14 13.64
C TYR A 31 1.30 3.09 13.71
N THR A 32 2.11 3.12 14.77
CA THR A 32 3.24 2.20 14.99
C THR A 32 2.85 0.87 15.63
N ASP A 33 1.55 0.55 15.75
CA ASP A 33 1.09 -0.77 16.19
C ASP A 33 1.49 -1.84 15.15
N PRO A 34 2.33 -2.84 15.49
CA PRO A 34 2.76 -3.87 14.56
C PRO A 34 1.59 -4.64 13.92
N ARG A 35 0.44 -4.73 14.59
CA ARG A 35 -0.79 -5.36 14.05
C ARG A 35 -1.31 -4.67 12.80
N ASN A 36 -0.92 -3.42 12.55
CA ASN A 36 -1.29 -2.71 11.32
C ASN A 36 -0.59 -3.27 10.07
N SER A 37 0.41 -4.14 10.21
CA SER A 37 1.14 -4.75 9.08
C SER A 37 0.86 -6.24 8.88
N PHE A 38 0.18 -6.90 9.82
CA PHE A 38 -0.23 -8.30 9.69
C PHE A 38 -1.62 -8.38 9.05
N LEU A 39 -1.73 -9.00 7.86
CA LEU A 39 -2.98 -8.98 7.09
C LEU A 39 -4.16 -9.64 7.81
N ASP A 40 -3.93 -10.72 8.55
CA ASP A 40 -4.95 -11.35 9.39
C ASP A 40 -5.53 -10.35 10.41
N GLN A 41 -4.66 -9.60 11.08
CA GLN A 41 -5.03 -8.57 12.05
C GLN A 41 -5.71 -7.37 11.38
N VAL A 42 -5.26 -6.96 10.20
CA VAL A 42 -5.86 -5.87 9.42
C VAL A 42 -7.27 -6.23 8.97
N LEU A 43 -7.50 -7.48 8.56
CA LEU A 43 -8.83 -7.97 8.16
C LEU A 43 -9.78 -8.06 9.36
N GLU A 44 -9.29 -8.56 10.50
CA GLU A 44 -10.09 -8.68 11.73
C GLU A 44 -10.46 -7.31 12.31
N ARG A 45 -9.47 -6.42 12.45
CA ARG A 45 -9.63 -5.08 13.06
C ARG A 45 -10.13 -4.02 12.09
N ARG A 46 -10.08 -4.31 10.79
CA ARG A 46 -10.40 -3.39 9.69
C ARG A 46 -9.59 -2.09 9.73
N THR A 47 -8.37 -2.16 10.25
CA THR A 47 -7.49 -1.00 10.32
C THR A 47 -6.04 -1.39 10.07
N GLY A 48 -5.29 -0.49 9.44
CA GLY A 48 -3.93 -0.75 9.02
C GLY A 48 -3.14 0.50 8.63
N ILE A 49 -1.93 0.30 8.12
CA ILE A 49 -1.08 1.33 7.52
C ILE A 49 -1.29 1.42 5.99
N PRO A 50 -0.79 2.46 5.30
CA PRO A 50 -1.02 2.63 3.86
C PRO A 50 -0.72 1.39 3.03
N LEU A 51 0.43 0.75 3.27
CA LEU A 51 0.84 -0.47 2.57
C LEU A 51 -0.17 -1.62 2.74
N SER A 52 -0.58 -1.91 3.97
CA SER A 52 -1.48 -3.03 4.27
C SER A 52 -2.87 -2.84 3.67
N LEU A 53 -3.41 -1.61 3.70
CA LEU A 53 -4.71 -1.30 3.12
C LEU A 53 -4.65 -1.35 1.59
N CYS A 54 -3.52 -0.95 0.99
CA CYS A 54 -3.29 -1.16 -0.44
C CYS A 54 -3.25 -2.63 -0.81
N ILE A 55 -2.60 -3.49 -0.01
CA ILE A 55 -2.59 -4.94 -0.26
C ILE A 55 -4.02 -5.51 -0.21
N VAL A 56 -4.81 -5.15 0.81
CA VAL A 56 -6.23 -5.55 0.88
C VAL A 56 -6.99 -5.09 -0.37
N TYR A 57 -6.82 -3.82 -0.75
CA TYR A 57 -7.48 -3.24 -1.92
C TYR A 57 -7.11 -4.00 -3.22
N LEU A 58 -5.83 -4.24 -3.46
CA LEU A 58 -5.31 -4.96 -4.63
C LEU A 58 -5.83 -6.40 -4.68
N LEU A 59 -5.83 -7.12 -3.55
CA LEU A 59 -6.31 -8.50 -3.47
C LEU A 59 -7.81 -8.62 -3.77
N VAL A 60 -8.61 -7.63 -3.35
CA VAL A 60 -10.05 -7.57 -3.65
C VAL A 60 -10.27 -7.16 -5.11
N ALA A 61 -9.55 -6.15 -5.59
CA ALA A 61 -9.63 -5.68 -6.97
C ALA A 61 -9.32 -6.79 -7.98
N GLY A 62 -8.24 -7.57 -7.75
CA GLY A 62 -7.89 -8.70 -8.61
C GLY A 62 -8.97 -9.78 -8.67
N ARG A 63 -9.62 -10.08 -7.53
CA ARG A 63 -10.76 -11.02 -7.50
C ARG A 63 -12.01 -10.49 -8.21
N ALA A 64 -12.14 -9.17 -8.31
CA ALA A 64 -13.19 -8.50 -9.07
C ALA A 64 -12.81 -8.27 -10.55
N GLY A 65 -11.65 -8.75 -11.01
CA GLY A 65 -11.20 -8.61 -12.39
C GLY A 65 -10.74 -7.18 -12.75
N LEU A 66 -10.25 -6.41 -11.77
CA LEU A 66 -9.59 -5.13 -12.01
C LEU A 66 -8.07 -5.33 -11.96
N GLU A 67 -7.40 -4.89 -13.01
CA GLU A 67 -5.94 -4.83 -13.09
C GLU A 67 -5.46 -3.52 -12.49
N LEU A 68 -4.90 -3.59 -11.29
CA LEU A 68 -4.34 -2.47 -10.55
C LEU A 68 -2.96 -2.85 -10.03
N GLU A 69 -2.11 -1.86 -9.85
CA GLU A 69 -0.70 -2.07 -9.50
C GLU A 69 -0.36 -1.35 -8.19
N PRO A 70 0.51 -1.92 -7.34
CA PRO A 70 1.04 -1.24 -6.17
C PRO A 70 1.95 -0.07 -6.57
N VAL A 71 1.82 1.07 -5.90
CA VAL A 71 2.68 2.25 -6.14
C VAL A 71 3.28 2.71 -4.81
N GLY A 72 4.57 2.48 -4.65
CA GLY A 72 5.31 2.74 -3.44
C GLY A 72 5.92 4.13 -3.42
N LEU A 73 5.49 4.98 -2.49
CA LEU A 73 6.07 6.30 -2.26
C LEU A 73 6.95 6.31 -1.01
N PRO A 74 7.91 7.24 -0.88
CA PRO A 74 8.56 7.50 0.40
C PRO A 74 7.53 7.88 1.46
N GLY A 75 7.47 7.12 2.57
CA GLY A 75 6.55 7.36 3.67
C GLY A 75 5.07 7.01 3.41
N HIS A 76 4.69 6.61 2.18
CA HIS A 76 3.29 6.33 1.83
C HIS A 76 3.14 5.20 0.81
N PHE A 77 1.92 4.76 0.52
CA PHE A 77 1.65 3.71 -0.48
C PHE A 77 0.29 3.91 -1.13
N LEU A 78 0.21 3.72 -2.44
CA LEU A 78 -0.98 3.93 -3.26
C LEU A 78 -1.26 2.71 -4.14
N VAL A 79 -2.42 2.74 -4.78
CA VAL A 79 -2.82 1.80 -5.84
C VAL A 79 -2.96 2.57 -7.14
N GLY A 80 -2.26 2.15 -8.20
CA GLY A 80 -2.30 2.77 -9.53
C GLY A 80 -3.14 1.96 -10.53
N CYS A 81 -3.85 2.66 -11.41
CA CYS A 81 -4.50 2.08 -12.59
C CYS A 81 -3.81 2.61 -13.83
N PHE A 82 -3.20 1.73 -14.62
CA PHE A 82 -2.40 2.08 -15.81
C PHE A 82 -3.05 1.64 -17.13
N SER A 83 -4.20 0.96 -17.07
CA SER A 83 -4.95 0.48 -18.24
C SER A 83 -5.85 1.55 -18.88
N ASP A 84 -5.98 2.72 -18.26
CA ASP A 84 -6.74 3.86 -18.78
C ASP A 84 -5.81 4.82 -19.55
N HIS A 85 -6.37 5.69 -20.40
CA HIS A 85 -5.59 6.65 -21.21
C HIS A 85 -4.74 7.59 -20.36
N LEU A 86 -5.24 7.96 -19.19
CA LEU A 86 -4.51 8.71 -18.18
C LEU A 86 -4.46 7.88 -16.90
N PRO A 87 -3.27 7.53 -16.40
CA PRO A 87 -3.16 6.83 -15.13
C PRO A 87 -3.79 7.64 -14.00
N PHE A 88 -4.47 6.94 -13.11
CA PHE A 88 -4.97 7.51 -11.86
C PHE A 88 -4.55 6.64 -10.70
N PHE A 89 -4.52 7.23 -9.52
CA PHE A 89 -4.15 6.57 -8.29
C PHE A 89 -5.29 6.61 -7.30
N VAL A 90 -5.31 5.65 -6.40
CA VAL A 90 -6.27 5.52 -5.30
C VAL A 90 -5.44 5.44 -4.02
N ASP A 91 -5.89 6.16 -2.99
CA ASP A 91 -5.32 6.11 -1.66
C ASP A 91 -6.24 5.35 -0.68
N PRO A 92 -6.02 4.03 -0.48
CA PRO A 92 -6.76 3.24 0.50
C PRO A 92 -6.63 3.71 1.95
N PHE A 93 -5.54 4.38 2.33
CA PHE A 93 -5.38 4.91 3.68
C PHE A 93 -6.32 6.09 3.91
N GLU A 94 -6.48 6.93 2.88
CA GLU A 94 -7.43 8.03 2.84
C GLU A 94 -8.80 7.61 2.25
N ARG A 95 -9.27 6.39 2.56
CA ARG A 95 -10.62 5.90 2.19
C ARG A 95 -10.91 5.92 0.68
N GLY A 96 -9.89 5.67 -0.12
CA GLY A 96 -10.01 5.52 -1.57
C GLY A 96 -10.06 6.84 -2.33
N VAL A 97 -9.55 7.93 -1.75
CA VAL A 97 -9.43 9.20 -2.48
C VAL A 97 -8.65 8.98 -3.78
N PHE A 98 -9.20 9.46 -4.89
CA PHE A 98 -8.50 9.45 -6.17
C PHE A 98 -7.47 10.56 -6.19
N ARG A 99 -6.28 10.24 -6.68
CA ARG A 99 -5.17 11.18 -6.87
C ARG A 99 -4.70 11.16 -8.31
N ASP A 100 -4.31 12.31 -8.83
CA ASP A 100 -3.51 12.42 -10.04
C ASP A 100 -2.01 12.54 -9.74
N ALA A 101 -1.19 12.51 -10.79
CA ALA A 101 0.26 12.61 -10.67
C ALA A 101 0.73 13.93 -10.05
N ALA A 102 0.04 15.04 -10.33
CA ALA A 102 0.40 16.36 -9.80
C ALA A 102 0.13 16.42 -8.29
N GLU A 103 -1.02 15.91 -7.84
CA GLU A 103 -1.35 15.81 -6.42
C GLU A 103 -0.33 14.96 -5.65
N ILE A 104 0.13 13.84 -6.23
CA ILE A 104 1.16 12.99 -5.61
C ILE A 104 2.50 13.74 -5.51
N PHE A 105 2.89 14.48 -6.55
CA PHE A 105 4.13 15.25 -6.52
C PHE A 105 4.09 16.37 -5.49
N GLU A 106 2.95 17.04 -5.30
CA GLU A 106 2.78 18.01 -4.24
C GLU A 106 2.81 17.35 -2.85
N LEU A 107 2.23 16.16 -2.67
CA LEU A 107 2.34 15.38 -1.44
C LEU A 107 3.81 15.04 -1.11
N LEU A 108 4.60 14.64 -2.10
CA LEU A 108 6.02 14.35 -1.91
C LEU A 108 6.81 15.61 -1.52
N ARG A 109 6.56 16.74 -2.18
CA ARG A 109 7.21 18.02 -1.86
C ARG A 109 6.87 18.50 -0.47
N ALA A 110 5.61 18.36 -0.04
CA ALA A 110 5.17 18.69 1.31
C ALA A 110 5.91 17.88 2.39
N ASN A 111 6.34 16.65 2.05
CA ASN A 111 7.15 15.79 2.91
C ASN A 111 8.67 15.95 2.68
N GLN A 112 9.11 17.03 2.04
CA GLN A 112 10.52 17.34 1.76
C GLN A 112 11.21 16.30 0.87
N VAL A 113 10.44 15.61 0.03
CA VAL A 113 10.93 14.65 -0.97
C VAL A 113 10.87 15.29 -2.35
N ALA A 114 12.00 15.28 -3.07
CA ALA A 114 12.05 15.72 -4.46
C ALA A 114 11.38 14.66 -5.36
N PRO A 115 10.24 14.97 -6.01
CA PRO A 115 9.48 13.98 -6.77
C PRO A 115 10.19 13.58 -8.06
N LYS A 116 10.06 12.31 -8.44
CA LYS A 116 10.56 11.73 -9.68
C LYS A 116 9.44 10.99 -10.39
N LEU A 117 9.50 10.93 -11.72
CA LEU A 117 8.54 10.13 -12.50
C LEU A 117 8.54 8.65 -12.10
N SER A 118 9.69 8.12 -11.68
CA SER A 118 9.82 6.75 -11.17
C SER A 118 9.01 6.48 -9.91
N ASP A 119 8.64 7.51 -9.13
CA ASP A 119 7.82 7.35 -7.93
C ASP A 119 6.37 6.94 -8.27
N LEU A 120 5.95 7.16 -9.52
CA LEU A 120 4.63 6.76 -10.02
C LEU A 120 4.63 5.36 -10.66
N ALA A 121 5.78 4.69 -10.74
CA ALA A 121 5.87 3.39 -11.37
C ALA A 121 5.34 2.25 -10.47
N PRO A 122 4.81 1.16 -11.06
CA PRO A 122 4.50 -0.05 -10.32
C PRO A 122 5.66 -0.55 -9.47
N THR A 123 5.37 -0.93 -8.23
CA THR A 123 6.33 -1.45 -7.26
C THR A 123 6.40 -2.97 -7.36
N PRO A 124 7.58 -3.56 -7.63
CA PRO A 124 7.71 -5.01 -7.70
C PRO A 124 7.29 -5.70 -6.40
N VAL A 125 6.68 -6.88 -6.50
CA VAL A 125 6.21 -7.67 -5.33
C VAL A 125 7.28 -7.82 -4.25
N ARG A 126 8.52 -8.05 -4.65
CA ARG A 126 9.66 -8.10 -3.71
C ARG A 126 9.78 -6.83 -2.86
N GLU A 127 9.68 -5.65 -3.48
CA GLU A 127 9.77 -4.39 -2.75
C GLU A 127 8.55 -4.19 -1.84
N VAL A 128 7.37 -4.68 -2.23
CA VAL A 128 6.18 -4.72 -1.36
C VAL A 128 6.46 -5.57 -0.10
N LEU A 129 7.08 -6.74 -0.27
CA LEU A 129 7.45 -7.63 0.84
C LEU A 129 8.53 -7.00 1.73
N CYS A 130 9.61 -6.47 1.15
CA CYS A 130 10.66 -5.77 1.89
C CYS A 130 10.08 -4.60 2.70
N ARG A 131 9.22 -3.78 2.09
CA ARG A 131 8.56 -2.67 2.79
C ARG A 131 7.63 -3.15 3.91
N SER A 132 6.95 -4.28 3.73
CA SER A 132 6.13 -4.90 4.78
C SER A 132 6.98 -5.26 6.00
N CYS A 133 8.13 -5.91 5.78
CA CYS A 133 9.08 -6.23 6.84
C CYS A 133 9.71 -4.97 7.46
N ARG A 134 10.14 -3.98 6.66
CA ARG A 134 10.71 -2.72 7.17
C ARG A 134 9.71 -1.95 8.05
N ASN A 135 8.42 -1.96 7.72
CA ASN A 135 7.39 -1.38 8.59
C ASN A 135 7.36 -2.09 9.96
N LEU A 136 7.40 -3.44 9.97
CA LEU A 136 7.45 -4.21 11.21
C LEU A 136 8.74 -3.96 12.00
N VAL A 137 9.89 -3.85 11.34
CA VAL A 137 11.16 -3.45 11.98
C VAL A 137 10.99 -2.11 12.69
N ASN A 138 10.44 -1.11 12.00
CA ASN A 138 10.23 0.23 12.55
C ASN A 138 9.24 0.22 13.73
N HIS A 139 8.12 -0.49 13.59
CA HIS A 139 7.06 -0.57 14.60
C HIS A 139 7.53 -1.30 15.87
N TYR A 140 8.20 -2.44 15.74
CA TYR A 140 8.77 -3.15 16.89
C TYR A 140 9.92 -2.38 17.54
N SER A 141 10.73 -1.68 16.76
CA SER A 141 11.78 -0.81 17.30
C SER A 141 11.18 0.34 18.13
N ALA A 142 10.11 0.96 17.64
CA ALA A 142 9.38 1.99 18.38
C ALA A 142 8.78 1.44 19.70
N GLY A 143 8.32 0.19 19.69
CA GLY A 143 7.85 -0.54 20.88
C GLY A 143 8.96 -1.10 21.79
N ARG A 144 10.24 -0.90 21.46
CA ARG A 144 11.42 -1.47 22.14
C ARG A 144 11.47 -3.01 22.15
N GLU A 145 10.76 -3.67 21.23
CA GLU A 145 10.78 -5.12 21.02
C GLU A 145 11.92 -5.51 20.05
N ILE A 146 13.16 -5.34 20.50
CA ILE A 146 14.37 -5.43 19.65
C ILE A 146 14.54 -6.80 18.98
N GLU A 147 14.23 -7.89 19.67
CA GLU A 147 14.36 -9.24 19.10
C GLU A 147 13.39 -9.47 17.93
N ARG A 148 12.17 -8.94 18.02
CA ARG A 148 11.22 -8.98 16.90
C ARG A 148 11.65 -8.07 15.75
N ALA A 149 12.17 -6.89 16.06
CA ALA A 149 12.72 -6.00 15.04
C ALA A 149 13.88 -6.68 14.27
N ARG A 150 14.80 -7.35 14.98
CA ARG A 150 15.88 -8.14 14.36
C ARG A 150 15.37 -9.28 13.49
N LEU A 151 14.34 -10.00 13.95
CA LEU A 151 13.72 -11.07 13.16
C LEU A 151 13.23 -10.53 11.80
N PHE A 152 12.45 -9.45 11.80
CA PHE A 152 11.95 -8.89 10.54
C PHE A 152 13.05 -8.24 9.69
N ALA A 153 14.13 -7.75 10.30
CA ALA A 153 15.30 -7.28 9.56
C ALA A 153 15.98 -8.42 8.78
N SER A 154 16.10 -9.60 9.40
CA SER A 154 16.66 -10.78 8.71
C SER A 154 15.86 -11.21 7.49
N PHE A 155 14.53 -11.04 7.49
CA PHE A 155 13.70 -11.30 6.30
C PHE A 155 13.96 -10.31 5.18
N VAL A 156 14.21 -9.03 5.49
CA VAL A 156 14.58 -8.03 4.49
C VAL A 156 15.89 -8.42 3.81
N GLU A 157 16.89 -8.78 4.61
CA GLU A 157 18.21 -9.22 4.11
C GLU A 157 18.08 -10.44 3.18
N GLU A 158 17.27 -11.44 3.56
CA GLU A 158 17.09 -12.65 2.73
C GLU A 158 16.34 -12.35 1.41
N PHE A 159 15.33 -11.48 1.43
CA PHE A 159 14.60 -11.08 0.23
C PHE A 159 15.48 -10.31 -0.75
N GLU A 160 16.37 -9.45 -0.24
CA GLU A 160 17.34 -8.72 -1.05
C GLU A 160 18.42 -9.66 -1.61
N ALA A 161 18.94 -10.58 -0.80
CA ALA A 161 19.95 -11.54 -1.21
C ALA A 161 19.44 -12.51 -2.30
N THR A 162 18.20 -12.98 -2.18
CA THR A 162 17.57 -13.86 -3.17
C THR A 162 17.45 -13.18 -4.53
N HIS A 163 17.10 -11.89 -4.55
CA HIS A 163 17.02 -11.15 -5.80
C HIS A 163 18.37 -10.93 -6.48
N ALA A 164 19.42 -10.65 -5.70
CA ALA A 164 20.76 -10.50 -6.25
C ALA A 164 21.26 -11.79 -6.95
N ARG A 165 20.83 -12.97 -6.47
CA ARG A 165 21.14 -14.27 -7.07
C ARG A 165 20.37 -14.54 -8.35
N GLU A 166 19.09 -14.14 -8.42
CA GLU A 166 18.23 -14.35 -9.61
C GLU A 166 18.50 -13.35 -10.74
N ALA A 167 19.17 -12.23 -10.44
CA ALA A 167 19.55 -11.21 -11.42
C ALA A 167 20.92 -11.46 -12.09
N GLN A 168 21.62 -12.55 -11.73
CA GLN A 168 22.87 -13.04 -12.31
C GLN A 168 22.62 -14.21 -13.26
#